data_AF-A0A8S3TND0-F1
#
_entry.id   AF-A0A8S3TND0-F1
#
_cell.length_a   1.000
_cell.length_b   1.000
_cell.length_c   1.000
_cell.angle_alpha   90.00
_cell.angle_beta   90.00
_cell.angle_gamma   90.00
#
_symmetry.space_group_name_H-M   'P 1'
#
loop_
_entity.id
_entity.type
_entity.pdbx_description
1 polymer ?
#
loop_
_entity_poly.entity_id
_entity_poly.type
_entity_poly.pdbx_seq_one_letter_code
_entity_poly.pdbx_strand_id
1 'polypeptide(L)'
;MLLKLKDWPPGDDFSDIMPNHFDDLMQALPLPEYTHRHGKLNLASRLPDFLVRPDLGPKMYNAYGSAYFPAEGTTNLHLDVSDAVNVMVFVGIPDDGPGGKAIHESAALQAIDNAGCDIITKRRVREVYEVPGALWHIFDAIDADKMRDFLNMVGKERGEEIEAEHDPIHDQAWYLDEELRERLYKEYGVLGYTIVQCMGDAIFIPAGAPHQVRNLHSCIKVAEDFVSPEHLNHCVSLTQEFRGLSDTHSNHEDKLQVKNIMYHAVKDSMAVLQEHDPDDDD
;
A
#
# COMPACT_ATOMS: atom_id res chain seq x y z
N MET A 1 10.90 10.13 20.03
CA MET A 1 11.33 8.99 19.19
C MET A 1 10.09 8.36 18.61
N LEU A 2 9.98 8.29 17.28
CA LEU A 2 8.90 7.56 16.60
C LEU A 2 9.35 6.12 16.36
N LEU A 3 8.49 5.15 16.66
CA LEU A 3 8.78 3.73 16.52
C LEU A 3 7.72 3.06 15.66
N LYS A 4 8.13 2.05 14.89
CA LYS A 4 7.28 1.17 14.10
C LYS A 4 7.53 -0.27 14.52
N LEU A 5 6.46 -1.02 14.78
CA LEU A 5 6.53 -2.46 14.93
C LEU A 5 6.65 -3.07 13.52
N LYS A 6 7.75 -3.78 13.29
CA LYS A 6 8.06 -4.37 11.99
C LYS A 6 7.54 -5.82 11.94
N ASP A 7 6.96 -6.20 10.79
CA ASP A 7 6.60 -7.57 10.41
C ASP A 7 5.82 -8.34 11.48
N TRP A 8 4.68 -7.78 11.90
CA TRP A 8 3.80 -8.44 12.87
C TRP A 8 2.40 -8.69 12.29
N PRO A 9 1.83 -9.90 12.43
CA PRO A 9 2.44 -11.10 13.03
C PRO A 9 3.62 -11.66 12.19
N PRO A 10 4.69 -12.17 12.83
CA PRO A 10 5.85 -12.67 12.10
C PRO A 10 5.60 -14.06 11.53
N GLY A 11 5.81 -14.24 10.23
CA GLY A 11 6.02 -15.55 9.59
C GLY A 11 4.81 -16.49 9.45
N ASP A 12 3.86 -16.49 10.39
CA ASP A 12 2.64 -17.31 10.31
C ASP A 12 1.45 -16.50 9.77
N ASP A 13 0.46 -17.19 9.21
CA ASP A 13 -0.76 -16.56 8.70
C ASP A 13 -1.51 -15.88 9.86
N PHE A 14 -1.97 -14.65 9.62
CA PHE A 14 -2.78 -13.90 10.57
C PHE A 14 -4.03 -14.68 11.01
N SER A 15 -4.59 -15.50 10.12
CA SER A 15 -5.72 -16.38 10.41
C SER A 15 -5.41 -17.45 11.47
N ASP A 16 -4.15 -17.89 11.57
CA ASP A 16 -3.72 -18.87 12.57
C ASP A 16 -3.41 -18.21 13.92
N ILE A 17 -2.75 -17.05 13.92
CA ILE A 17 -2.35 -16.34 15.15
C ILE A 17 -3.54 -15.62 15.80
N MET A 18 -4.40 -15.00 15.01
CA MET A 18 -5.54 -14.19 15.49
C MET A 18 -6.82 -14.46 14.70
N PRO A 19 -7.39 -15.68 14.80
CA PRO A 19 -8.55 -16.10 13.99
C PRO A 19 -9.75 -15.15 14.15
N ASN A 20 -10.04 -14.69 15.36
CA ASN A 20 -11.17 -13.77 15.58
C ASN A 20 -10.96 -12.41 14.89
N HIS A 21 -9.73 -11.89 14.88
CA HIS A 21 -9.44 -10.60 14.21
C HIS A 21 -9.40 -10.78 12.69
N PHE A 22 -8.94 -11.95 12.22
CA PHE A 22 -8.99 -12.31 10.81
C PHE A 22 -10.44 -12.33 10.32
N ASP A 23 -11.33 -13.05 11.03
CA ASP A 23 -12.74 -13.18 10.66
C ASP A 23 -13.45 -11.83 10.68
N ASP A 24 -13.16 -10.97 11.67
CA ASP A 24 -13.73 -9.62 11.76
C ASP A 24 -13.24 -8.71 10.62
N LEU A 25 -11.94 -8.74 10.31
CA LEU A 25 -11.37 -8.02 9.18
C LEU A 25 -12.00 -8.47 7.86
N MET A 26 -12.02 -9.77 7.59
CA MET A 26 -12.57 -10.33 6.36
C MET A 26 -14.06 -10.00 6.22
N GLN A 27 -14.82 -9.86 7.31
CA GLN A 27 -16.21 -9.41 7.23
C GLN A 27 -16.35 -7.91 6.95
N ALA A 28 -15.35 -7.11 7.34
CA ALA A 28 -15.35 -5.66 7.20
C ALA A 28 -14.73 -5.15 5.89
N LEU A 29 -13.99 -5.99 5.14
CA LEU A 29 -13.33 -5.57 3.91
C LEU A 29 -14.36 -5.11 2.86
N PRO A 30 -14.19 -3.89 2.29
CA PRO A 30 -15.04 -3.42 1.19
C PRO A 30 -14.69 -4.16 -0.11
N LEU A 31 -15.62 -4.12 -1.07
CA LEU A 31 -15.49 -4.77 -2.38
C LEU A 31 -15.06 -6.25 -2.26
N PRO A 32 -15.86 -7.07 -1.55
CA PRO A 32 -15.48 -8.44 -1.18
C PRO A 32 -15.21 -9.35 -2.38
N GLU A 33 -15.78 -9.04 -3.56
CA GLU A 33 -15.49 -9.78 -4.78
C GLU A 33 -14.03 -9.66 -5.23
N TYR A 34 -13.33 -8.59 -4.85
CA TYR A 34 -11.92 -8.35 -5.13
C TYR A 34 -11.03 -8.66 -3.93
N THR A 35 -11.44 -8.24 -2.73
CA THR A 35 -10.55 -8.22 -1.55
C THR A 35 -10.58 -9.52 -0.75
N HIS A 36 -11.64 -10.32 -0.82
CA HIS A 36 -11.66 -11.58 -0.08
C HIS A 36 -10.77 -12.63 -0.74
N ARG A 37 -10.19 -13.53 0.08
CA ARG A 37 -9.43 -14.70 -0.40
C ARG A 37 -10.21 -15.63 -1.32
N HIS A 38 -11.54 -15.61 -1.23
CA HIS A 38 -12.46 -16.37 -2.10
C HIS A 38 -13.28 -15.45 -3.03
N GLY A 39 -12.87 -14.20 -3.19
CA GLY A 39 -13.51 -13.24 -4.06
C GLY A 39 -13.46 -13.72 -5.52
N LYS A 40 -14.59 -13.68 -6.22
CA LYS A 40 -14.69 -14.16 -7.60
C LYS A 40 -13.78 -13.42 -8.58
N LEU A 41 -13.42 -12.16 -8.26
CA LEU A 41 -12.52 -11.29 -9.01
C LEU A 41 -11.13 -11.18 -8.34
N ASN A 42 -10.89 -11.89 -7.23
CA ASN A 42 -9.54 -12.06 -6.72
C ASN A 42 -8.88 -13.25 -7.42
N LEU A 43 -8.00 -12.99 -8.38
CA LEU A 43 -7.36 -14.06 -9.16
C LEU A 43 -6.46 -14.95 -8.29
N ALA A 44 -5.93 -14.45 -7.18
CA ALA A 44 -5.17 -15.27 -6.25
C ALA A 44 -5.97 -16.43 -5.67
N SER A 45 -7.30 -16.30 -5.58
CA SER A 45 -8.21 -17.37 -5.13
C SER A 45 -8.22 -18.59 -6.05
N ARG A 46 -7.74 -18.45 -7.30
CA ARG A 46 -7.72 -19.52 -8.31
C ARG A 46 -6.50 -20.43 -8.17
N LEU A 47 -5.52 -20.08 -7.33
CA LEU A 47 -4.40 -20.97 -7.04
C LEU A 47 -4.90 -22.22 -6.31
N PRO A 48 -4.57 -23.42 -6.78
CA PRO A 48 -4.91 -24.65 -6.06
C PRO A 48 -4.25 -24.73 -4.69
N ASP A 49 -4.94 -25.33 -3.72
CA ASP A 49 -4.44 -25.50 -2.34
C ASP A 49 -3.15 -26.33 -2.23
N PHE A 50 -2.79 -27.11 -3.26
CA PHE A 50 -1.54 -27.87 -3.28
C PHE A 50 -0.31 -27.02 -3.65
N LEU A 51 -0.51 -25.80 -4.15
CA LEU A 51 0.57 -24.82 -4.34
C LEU A 51 0.79 -24.01 -3.07
N VAL A 52 2.03 -23.60 -2.84
CA VAL A 52 2.34 -22.64 -1.77
C VAL A 52 1.65 -21.33 -2.13
N ARG A 53 0.63 -20.96 -1.37
CA ARG A 53 -0.08 -19.70 -1.57
C ARG A 53 0.89 -18.53 -1.35
N PRO A 54 0.87 -17.51 -2.21
CA PRO A 54 1.59 -16.27 -1.95
C PRO A 54 1.11 -15.68 -0.62
N ASP A 55 2.03 -15.08 0.14
CA ASP A 55 1.73 -14.39 1.40
C ASP A 55 1.03 -13.06 1.07
N LEU A 56 -0.29 -13.11 0.87
CA LEU A 56 -1.14 -11.97 0.54
C LEU A 56 -1.70 -11.24 1.78
N GLY A 57 -1.18 -11.56 2.96
CA GLY A 57 -1.67 -11.02 4.22
C GLY A 57 -2.88 -11.77 4.79
N PRO A 58 -3.58 -11.20 5.78
CA PRO A 58 -3.47 -9.79 6.15
C PRO A 58 -2.21 -9.46 6.96
N LYS A 59 -1.66 -8.26 6.76
CA LYS A 59 -0.50 -7.74 7.51
C LYS A 59 -0.88 -6.55 8.37
N MET A 60 -0.34 -6.48 9.60
CA MET A 60 -0.61 -5.39 10.53
C MET A 60 0.54 -4.39 10.60
N TYR A 61 0.20 -3.10 10.48
CA TYR A 61 1.15 -2.00 10.53
C TYR A 61 0.87 -1.15 11.77
N ASN A 62 1.74 -1.28 12.77
CA ASN A 62 1.61 -0.56 14.04
C ASN A 62 2.77 0.42 14.16
N ALA A 63 2.46 1.70 14.25
CA ALA A 63 3.50 2.71 14.41
C ALA A 63 2.99 3.91 15.17
N TYR A 64 3.89 4.52 15.93
CA TYR A 64 3.68 5.86 16.46
C TYR A 64 3.57 6.86 15.32
N GLY A 65 2.92 7.99 15.61
CA GLY A 65 2.79 9.09 14.68
C GLY A 65 2.88 10.41 15.41
N SER A 66 3.37 11.43 14.70
CA SER A 66 3.42 12.79 15.20
C SER A 66 3.48 13.76 14.04
N ALA A 67 2.49 14.66 13.99
CA ALA A 67 2.41 15.74 13.01
C ALA A 67 3.60 16.72 13.06
N TYR A 68 4.41 16.70 14.13
CA TYR A 68 5.57 17.58 14.30
C TYR A 68 6.81 17.17 13.48
N PHE A 69 6.81 15.99 12.85
CA PHE A 69 7.94 15.49 12.04
C PHE A 69 7.54 15.42 10.56
N PRO A 70 7.46 16.57 9.85
CA PRO A 70 6.87 16.60 8.52
C PRO A 70 7.68 15.87 7.44
N ALA A 71 8.98 15.71 7.65
CA ALA A 71 9.93 15.06 6.75
C ALA A 71 10.15 13.56 7.05
N GLU A 72 9.58 13.03 8.14
CA GLU A 72 9.76 11.63 8.53
C GLU A 72 8.57 10.78 8.08
N GLY A 73 8.81 9.89 7.11
CA GLY A 73 7.85 8.87 6.69
C GLY A 73 7.75 7.74 7.72
N THR A 74 6.52 7.29 8.00
CA THR A 74 6.30 6.03 8.73
C THR A 74 6.52 4.81 7.83
N THR A 75 6.18 4.98 6.55
CA THR A 75 6.56 4.08 5.47
C THR A 75 7.06 4.97 4.33
N ASN A 76 8.31 4.74 3.93
CA ASN A 76 8.95 5.45 2.83
C ASN A 76 8.29 5.10 1.49
N LEU A 77 8.62 5.85 0.45
CA LEU A 77 8.16 5.61 -0.90
C LEU A 77 8.59 4.21 -1.35
N HIS A 78 7.61 3.42 -1.76
CA HIS A 78 7.78 2.10 -2.35
C HIS A 78 6.57 1.81 -3.26
N LEU A 79 6.60 0.68 -3.95
CA LEU A 79 5.45 0.15 -4.70
C LEU A 79 5.34 -1.35 -4.44
N ASP A 80 4.13 -1.88 -4.62
CA ASP A 80 3.83 -3.31 -4.45
C ASP A 80 3.47 -3.95 -5.79
N VAL A 81 3.73 -5.26 -5.91
CA VAL A 81 3.49 -6.02 -7.15
C VAL A 81 2.00 -6.38 -7.33
N SER A 82 1.25 -6.46 -6.23
CA SER A 82 -0.19 -6.74 -6.19
C SER A 82 -1.01 -5.50 -5.84
N ASP A 83 -2.33 -5.58 -6.05
CA ASP A 83 -3.24 -4.60 -5.48
C ASP A 83 -3.34 -4.81 -3.97
N ALA A 84 -3.64 -3.73 -3.24
CA ALA A 84 -3.80 -3.80 -1.79
C ALA A 84 -4.99 -2.96 -1.31
N VAL A 85 -5.61 -3.38 -0.22
CA VAL A 85 -6.54 -2.57 0.56
C VAL A 85 -5.98 -2.36 1.97
N ASN A 86 -5.81 -1.10 2.39
CA ASN A 86 -5.31 -0.74 3.71
C ASN A 86 -6.42 -0.10 4.55
N VAL A 87 -6.75 -0.70 5.69
CA VAL A 87 -7.81 -0.26 6.59
C VAL A 87 -7.21 0.34 7.86
N MET A 88 -7.64 1.55 8.22
CA MET A 88 -7.29 2.20 9.48
C MET A 88 -8.22 1.72 10.60
N VAL A 89 -7.78 0.73 11.38
CA VAL A 89 -8.61 0.14 12.44
C VAL A 89 -8.51 0.87 13.77
N PHE A 90 -7.42 1.61 14.02
CA PHE A 90 -7.27 2.38 15.25
C PHE A 90 -6.35 3.59 15.09
N VAL A 91 -6.70 4.68 15.79
CA VAL A 91 -5.94 5.92 15.88
C VAL A 91 -5.87 6.34 17.36
N GLY A 92 -4.66 6.33 17.91
CA GLY A 92 -4.35 6.75 19.27
C GLY A 92 -3.75 8.15 19.30
N ILE A 93 -4.47 9.09 19.94
CA ILE A 93 -4.00 10.46 20.16
C ILE A 93 -3.46 10.56 21.59
N PRO A 94 -2.17 10.90 21.79
CA PRO A 94 -1.60 11.04 23.12
C PRO A 94 -2.31 12.13 23.94
N ASP A 95 -2.53 11.89 25.23
CA ASP A 95 -3.14 12.83 26.17
C ASP A 95 -2.31 13.05 27.44
N ASP A 96 -1.20 12.33 27.58
CA ASP A 96 -0.32 12.26 28.75
C ASP A 96 0.78 13.36 28.76
N GLY A 97 0.94 14.09 27.66
CA GLY A 97 1.93 15.16 27.51
C GLY A 97 1.46 16.57 27.90
N PRO A 98 2.39 17.55 28.03
CA PRO A 98 2.04 18.95 28.25
C PRO A 98 1.13 19.50 27.13
N GLY A 99 -0.02 20.07 27.51
CA GLY A 99 -1.04 20.52 26.55
C GLY A 99 -2.08 19.44 26.17
N GLY A 100 -1.87 18.20 26.62
CA GLY A 100 -2.80 17.09 26.46
C GLY A 100 -3.17 16.78 25.01
N LYS A 101 -4.33 16.16 24.81
CA LYS A 101 -4.82 15.73 23.50
C LYS A 101 -4.92 16.87 22.48
N ALA A 102 -5.33 18.06 22.93
CA ALA A 102 -5.66 19.19 22.07
C ALA A 102 -4.47 19.72 21.24
N ILE A 103 -3.25 19.67 21.79
CA ILE A 103 -2.06 20.11 21.03
C ILE A 103 -1.76 19.20 19.85
N HIS A 104 -1.96 17.89 20.02
CA HIS A 104 -1.74 16.90 18.98
C HIS A 104 -2.82 17.01 17.90
N GLU A 105 -4.08 17.16 18.28
CA GLU A 105 -5.18 17.41 17.35
C GLU A 105 -4.94 18.68 16.51
N SER A 106 -4.54 19.78 17.17
CA SER A 106 -4.22 21.03 16.46
C SER A 106 -3.05 20.87 15.49
N ALA A 107 -2.00 20.14 15.89
CA ALA A 107 -0.85 19.88 15.03
C ALA A 107 -1.22 19.02 13.81
N ALA A 108 -2.06 17.99 14.00
CA ALA A 108 -2.56 17.16 12.90
C ALA A 108 -3.38 17.99 11.89
N LEU A 109 -4.27 18.86 12.38
CA LEU A 109 -5.06 19.76 11.52
C LEU A 109 -4.17 20.72 10.73
N GLN A 110 -3.13 21.29 11.36
CA GLN A 110 -2.16 22.14 10.67
C GLN A 110 -1.37 21.35 9.60
N ALA A 111 -0.97 20.12 9.91
CA ALA A 111 -0.28 19.26 8.96
C ALA A 111 -1.15 18.91 7.74
N ILE A 112 -2.46 18.72 7.93
CA ILE A 112 -3.43 18.53 6.84
C ILE A 112 -3.58 19.81 6.00
N ASP A 113 -3.59 20.98 6.64
CA ASP A 113 -3.66 22.26 5.93
C ASP A 113 -2.46 22.48 5.02
N ASN A 114 -1.27 22.17 5.51
CA ASN A 114 0.00 22.30 4.79
C ASN A 114 0.19 21.19 3.73
N ALA A 115 -0.48 20.04 3.86
CA ALA A 115 -0.34 18.94 2.90
C ALA A 115 -1.00 19.21 1.54
N GLY A 116 -1.67 20.35 1.36
CA GLY A 116 -2.37 20.68 0.11
C GLY A 116 -3.66 19.88 -0.10
N CYS A 117 -4.27 19.36 0.98
CA CYS A 117 -5.52 18.62 0.91
C CYS A 117 -6.68 19.49 0.38
N ASP A 118 -7.63 18.87 -0.31
CA ASP A 118 -8.82 19.54 -0.82
C ASP A 118 -9.77 19.99 0.32
N ILE A 119 -10.70 20.88 -0.02
CA ILE A 119 -11.62 21.48 0.96
C ILE A 119 -12.53 20.43 1.61
N ILE A 120 -12.93 19.38 0.88
CA ILE A 120 -13.83 18.35 1.39
C ILE A 120 -13.08 17.54 2.46
N THR A 121 -11.83 17.16 2.19
CA THR A 121 -10.96 16.49 3.17
C THR A 121 -10.75 17.35 4.42
N LYS A 122 -10.51 18.66 4.26
CA LYS A 122 -10.37 19.59 5.41
C LYS A 122 -11.66 19.71 6.24
N ARG A 123 -12.84 19.65 5.60
CA ARG A 123 -14.13 19.66 6.30
C ARG A 123 -14.40 18.36 7.04
N ARG A 124 -14.04 17.19 6.50
CA ARG A 124 -14.20 15.90 7.18
C ARG A 124 -13.61 15.90 8.59
N VAL A 125 -12.38 16.40 8.74
CA VAL A 125 -11.68 16.41 10.02
C VAL A 125 -12.08 17.57 10.96
N ARG A 126 -12.70 18.64 10.43
CA ARG A 126 -13.06 19.85 11.23
C ARG A 126 -14.54 19.96 11.58
N GLU A 127 -15.41 19.50 10.70
CA GLU A 127 -16.87 19.66 10.78
C GLU A 127 -17.58 18.34 11.08
N VAL A 128 -17.08 17.22 10.53
CA VAL A 128 -17.61 15.87 10.80
C VAL A 128 -16.88 15.22 12.00
N TYR A 129 -15.77 15.82 12.44
CA TYR A 129 -14.94 15.35 13.56
C TYR A 129 -14.43 13.91 13.40
N GLU A 130 -14.20 13.49 12.17
CA GLU A 130 -13.49 12.24 11.89
C GLU A 130 -12.04 12.33 12.41
N VAL A 131 -11.50 11.20 12.89
CA VAL A 131 -10.19 11.16 13.55
C VAL A 131 -9.11 10.87 12.51
N PRO A 132 -8.27 11.85 12.11
CA PRO A 132 -7.23 11.64 11.09
C PRO A 132 -6.08 10.80 11.64
N GLY A 133 -5.75 9.68 11.01
CA GLY A 133 -4.64 8.82 11.43
C GLY A 133 -3.35 9.11 10.68
N ALA A 134 -3.41 9.11 9.34
CA ALA A 134 -2.23 9.20 8.49
C ALA A 134 -2.47 10.04 7.23
N LEU A 135 -1.38 10.59 6.69
CA LEU A 135 -1.32 11.18 5.36
C LEU A 135 -0.64 10.22 4.41
N TRP A 136 -1.26 10.07 3.24
CA TRP A 136 -0.76 9.29 2.12
C TRP A 136 -0.44 10.21 0.96
N HIS A 137 0.63 9.88 0.25
CA HIS A 137 0.84 10.37 -1.11
C HIS A 137 0.95 9.15 -2.00
N ILE A 138 0.04 9.02 -2.96
CA ILE A 138 -0.01 7.93 -3.93
C ILE A 138 0.19 8.52 -5.32
N PHE A 139 1.04 7.91 -6.13
CA PHE A 139 1.37 8.34 -7.49
C PHE A 139 0.87 7.30 -8.50
N ASP A 140 0.63 7.74 -9.74
CA ASP A 140 0.21 6.82 -10.80
C ASP A 140 1.34 5.83 -11.12
N ALA A 141 1.00 4.56 -11.33
CA ALA A 141 1.96 3.52 -11.68
C ALA A 141 2.74 3.85 -12.97
N ILE A 142 2.14 4.59 -13.91
CA ILE A 142 2.80 5.01 -15.16
C ILE A 142 3.92 6.03 -14.93
N ASP A 143 3.91 6.73 -13.79
CA ASP A 143 4.90 7.76 -13.46
C ASP A 143 6.08 7.22 -12.66
N ALA A 144 6.11 5.93 -12.31
CA ALA A 144 7.16 5.31 -11.50
C ALA A 144 8.57 5.54 -12.07
N ASP A 145 8.76 5.39 -13.38
CA ASP A 145 10.07 5.61 -14.02
C ASP A 145 10.53 7.06 -13.95
N LYS A 146 9.61 8.02 -14.13
CA LYS A 146 9.92 9.45 -13.97
C LYS A 146 10.33 9.75 -12.53
N MET A 147 9.68 9.11 -11.56
CA MET A 147 10.03 9.26 -10.15
C MET A 147 11.41 8.67 -9.85
N ARG A 148 11.77 7.52 -10.42
CA ARG A 148 13.12 6.94 -10.31
C ARG A 148 14.18 7.89 -10.86
N ASP A 149 13.96 8.42 -12.06
CA ASP A 149 14.85 9.39 -12.68
C ASP A 149 15.03 10.64 -11.80
N PHE A 150 13.93 11.17 -11.26
CA PHE A 150 13.94 12.31 -10.35
C PHE A 150 14.74 12.02 -9.07
N LEU A 151 14.48 10.90 -8.40
CA LEU A 151 15.17 10.54 -7.16
C LEU A 151 16.66 10.28 -7.39
N ASN A 152 17.03 9.62 -8.48
CA ASN A 152 18.43 9.44 -8.88
C ASN A 152 19.14 10.76 -9.16
N MET A 153 18.44 11.71 -9.80
CA MET A 153 18.96 13.05 -10.03
C MET A 153 19.20 13.79 -8.69
N VAL A 154 18.22 13.76 -7.78
CA VAL A 154 18.34 14.38 -6.45
C VAL A 154 19.44 13.71 -5.61
N GLY A 155 19.58 12.38 -5.66
CA GLY A 155 20.66 11.64 -4.99
C GLY A 155 22.05 12.10 -5.47
N LYS A 156 22.24 12.23 -6.79
CA LYS A 156 23.49 12.76 -7.37
C LYS A 156 23.80 14.18 -6.91
N GLU A 157 22.81 15.06 -6.83
CA GLU A 157 22.98 16.43 -6.32
C GLU A 157 23.39 16.46 -4.84
N ARG A 158 22.93 15.48 -4.06
CA ARG A 158 23.31 15.28 -2.65
C ARG A 158 24.66 14.58 -2.47
N GLY A 159 25.31 14.19 -3.57
CA GLY A 159 26.62 13.54 -3.57
C GLY A 159 26.58 12.03 -3.40
N GLU A 160 25.44 11.39 -3.63
CA GLU A 160 25.30 9.93 -3.64
C GLU A 160 25.88 9.34 -4.95
N GLU A 161 26.64 8.25 -4.83
CA GLU A 161 27.08 7.47 -5.99
C GLU A 161 25.96 6.52 -6.42
N ILE A 162 25.34 6.80 -7.57
CA ILE A 162 24.25 6.00 -8.11
C ILE A 162 24.83 4.88 -8.98
N GLU A 163 24.74 3.64 -8.50
CA GLU A 163 25.11 2.45 -9.26
C GLU A 163 24.16 2.25 -10.47
N ALA A 164 24.62 1.50 -11.48
CA ALA A 164 23.85 1.30 -12.72
C ALA A 164 22.54 0.53 -12.51
N GLU A 165 22.43 -0.24 -11.43
CA GLU A 165 21.29 -1.09 -11.08
C GLU A 165 20.48 -0.53 -9.89
N HIS A 166 20.75 0.72 -9.47
CA HIS A 166 20.09 1.33 -8.33
C HIS A 166 18.64 1.74 -8.66
N ASP A 167 17.68 1.23 -7.87
CA ASP A 167 16.28 1.64 -7.91
C ASP A 167 15.88 2.29 -6.57
N PRO A 168 15.75 3.62 -6.51
CA PRO A 168 15.48 4.34 -5.27
C PRO A 168 14.08 4.09 -4.69
N ILE A 169 13.12 3.63 -5.51
CA ILE A 169 11.78 3.23 -5.05
C ILE A 169 11.85 1.85 -4.41
N HIS A 170 12.61 0.95 -5.02
CA HIS A 170 12.78 -0.41 -4.51
C HIS A 170 13.58 -0.44 -3.20
N ASP A 171 14.58 0.43 -3.07
CA ASP A 171 15.41 0.55 -1.86
C ASP A 171 14.64 1.11 -0.65
N GLN A 172 13.43 1.66 -0.88
CA GLN A 172 12.56 2.25 0.14
C GLN A 172 13.27 3.29 1.02
N ALA A 173 14.25 4.00 0.45
CA ALA A 173 15.12 4.92 1.18
C ALA A 173 14.54 6.35 1.29
N TRP A 174 13.60 6.69 0.42
CA TRP A 174 13.15 8.07 0.22
C TRP A 174 11.76 8.32 0.81
N TYR A 175 11.61 9.46 1.48
CA TYR A 175 10.31 10.06 1.75
C TYR A 175 10.27 11.44 1.07
N LEU A 176 9.32 11.65 0.18
CA LEU A 176 9.18 12.88 -0.57
C LEU A 176 8.43 13.88 0.31
N ASP A 177 9.15 14.82 0.91
CA ASP A 177 8.57 15.95 1.62
C ASP A 177 7.89 16.96 0.68
N GLU A 178 7.39 18.07 1.22
CA GLU A 178 6.68 19.09 0.43
C GLU A 178 7.55 19.67 -0.69
N GLU A 179 8.82 19.97 -0.40
CA GLU A 179 9.76 20.52 -1.37
C GLU A 179 10.05 19.53 -2.51
N LEU A 180 10.32 18.26 -2.18
CA LEU A 180 10.56 17.22 -3.17
C LEU A 180 9.31 16.95 -4.03
N ARG A 181 8.12 16.92 -3.45
CA ARG A 181 6.87 16.72 -4.23
C ARG A 181 6.59 17.90 -5.17
N GLU A 182 6.80 19.13 -4.72
CA GLU A 182 6.66 20.30 -5.59
C GLU A 182 7.67 20.28 -6.74
N ARG A 183 8.92 19.89 -6.46
CA ARG A 183 9.98 19.82 -7.46
C ARG A 183 9.71 18.70 -8.48
N LEU A 184 9.29 17.53 -8.01
CA LEU A 184 8.86 16.41 -8.86
C LEU A 184 7.77 16.86 -9.84
N TYR A 185 6.76 17.60 -9.38
CA TYR A 185 5.73 18.14 -10.25
C TYR A 185 6.29 19.17 -11.25
N LYS A 186 7.11 20.12 -10.80
CA LYS A 186 7.66 21.19 -11.66
C LYS A 186 8.58 20.66 -12.77
N GLU A 187 9.41 19.66 -12.46
CA GLU A 187 10.44 19.17 -13.37
C GLU A 187 9.99 17.97 -14.21
N TYR A 188 9.16 17.08 -13.66
CA TYR A 188 8.74 15.84 -14.32
C TYR A 188 7.24 15.79 -14.63
N GLY A 189 6.45 16.77 -14.18
CA GLY A 189 5.01 16.82 -14.40
C GLY A 189 4.23 15.74 -13.64
N VAL A 190 4.87 15.06 -12.68
CA VAL A 190 4.25 13.99 -11.90
C VAL A 190 3.45 14.58 -10.75
N LEU A 191 2.15 14.29 -10.72
CA LEU A 191 1.23 14.73 -9.69
C LEU A 191 0.75 13.53 -8.88
N GLY A 192 0.88 13.60 -7.56
CA GLY A 192 0.35 12.59 -6.64
C GLY A 192 -1.01 12.97 -6.08
N TYR A 193 -1.68 11.98 -5.50
CA TYR A 193 -2.90 12.13 -4.70
C TYR A 193 -2.52 12.24 -3.23
N THR A 194 -2.82 13.39 -2.61
CA THR A 194 -2.70 13.56 -1.15
C THR A 194 -4.00 13.12 -0.48
N ILE A 195 -3.93 12.10 0.37
CA ILE A 195 -5.10 11.50 1.03
C ILE A 195 -4.90 11.51 2.55
N VAL A 196 -5.91 12.00 3.28
CA VAL A 196 -5.98 11.83 4.74
C VAL A 196 -6.78 10.56 5.03
N GLN A 197 -6.13 9.56 5.63
CA GLN A 197 -6.79 8.35 6.10
C GLN A 197 -7.28 8.56 7.54
N CYS A 198 -8.59 8.63 7.71
CA CYS A 198 -9.24 8.69 9.02
C CYS A 198 -9.51 7.29 9.58
N MET A 199 -9.81 7.20 10.88
CA MET A 199 -10.24 5.93 11.50
C MET A 199 -11.46 5.37 10.77
N GLY A 200 -11.38 4.11 10.35
CA GLY A 200 -12.41 3.42 9.57
C GLY A 200 -12.24 3.51 8.04
N ASP A 201 -11.38 4.39 7.53
CA ASP A 201 -11.14 4.50 6.09
C ASP A 201 -10.37 3.27 5.56
N ALA A 202 -10.83 2.78 4.40
CA ALA A 202 -10.13 1.80 3.58
C ALA A 202 -9.57 2.48 2.32
N ILE A 203 -8.26 2.41 2.12
CA ILE A 203 -7.57 2.94 0.93
C ILE A 203 -7.21 1.76 0.04
N PHE A 204 -7.61 1.83 -1.23
CA PHE A 204 -7.19 0.90 -2.27
C PHE A 204 -5.96 1.45 -2.99
N ILE A 205 -4.93 0.63 -3.10
CA ILE A 205 -3.67 0.94 -3.76
C ILE A 205 -3.53 0.02 -4.98
N PRO A 206 -3.53 0.56 -6.21
CA PRO A 206 -3.30 -0.24 -7.40
C PRO A 206 -1.89 -0.84 -7.42
N ALA A 207 -1.76 -2.04 -7.99
CA ALA A 207 -0.46 -2.65 -8.25
C ALA A 207 0.48 -1.66 -8.97
N GLY A 208 1.70 -1.54 -8.46
CA GLY A 208 2.76 -0.68 -9.01
C GLY A 208 2.65 0.82 -8.75
N ALA A 209 1.58 1.28 -8.09
CA ALA A 209 1.46 2.69 -7.72
C ALA A 209 2.48 3.04 -6.61
N PRO A 210 3.47 3.93 -6.87
CA PRO A 210 4.37 4.37 -5.83
C PRO A 210 3.60 5.12 -4.74
N HIS A 211 3.87 4.79 -3.48
CA HIS A 211 3.16 5.41 -2.37
C HIS A 211 4.01 5.49 -1.10
N GLN A 212 3.69 6.49 -0.28
CA GLN A 212 4.36 6.75 1.00
C GLN A 212 3.35 7.17 2.07
N VAL A 213 3.68 6.90 3.34
CA VAL A 213 2.76 7.10 4.48
C VAL A 213 3.44 7.85 5.60
N ARG A 214 2.75 8.87 6.15
CA ARG A 214 3.15 9.58 7.36
C ARG A 214 2.02 9.56 8.39
N ASN A 215 2.26 8.93 9.53
CA ASN A 215 1.32 8.93 10.64
C ASN A 215 1.27 10.31 11.33
N LEU A 216 0.07 10.89 11.42
CA LEU A 216 -0.20 12.11 12.19
C LEU A 216 -0.36 11.80 13.69
N HIS A 217 -0.91 10.62 13.98
CA HIS A 217 -1.12 10.05 15.31
C HIS A 217 -0.68 8.58 15.32
N SER A 218 -0.60 7.96 16.50
CA SER A 218 -0.32 6.52 16.58
C SER A 218 -1.42 5.73 15.86
N CYS A 219 -1.05 4.81 14.98
CA CYS A 219 -2.00 4.09 14.15
C CYS A 219 -1.81 2.58 14.23
N ILE A 220 -2.92 1.85 14.16
CA ILE A 220 -2.98 0.44 13.78
C ILE A 220 -3.70 0.39 12.44
N LYS A 221 -3.03 -0.18 11.44
CA LYS A 221 -3.60 -0.44 10.13
C LYS A 221 -3.49 -1.93 9.82
N VAL A 222 -4.43 -2.45 9.06
CA VAL A 222 -4.36 -3.82 8.53
C VAL A 222 -4.51 -3.73 7.01
N ALA A 223 -3.67 -4.43 6.27
CA ALA A 223 -3.78 -4.51 4.81
C ALA A 223 -3.96 -5.95 4.35
N GLU A 224 -4.75 -6.14 3.29
CA GLU A 224 -4.92 -7.38 2.54
C GLU A 224 -4.53 -7.13 1.09
N ASP A 225 -3.69 -8.00 0.54
CA ASP A 225 -3.30 -7.96 -0.86
C ASP A 225 -4.25 -8.82 -1.70
N PHE A 226 -4.48 -8.41 -2.93
CA PHE A 226 -5.29 -9.16 -3.90
C PHE A 226 -4.77 -8.96 -5.31
N VAL A 227 -5.21 -9.81 -6.24
CA VAL A 227 -4.83 -9.71 -7.65
C VAL A 227 -6.08 -9.50 -8.48
N SER A 228 -6.31 -8.27 -8.93
CA SER A 228 -7.42 -7.96 -9.81
C SER A 228 -7.12 -8.35 -11.28
N PRO A 229 -8.15 -8.72 -12.07
CA PRO A 229 -8.02 -8.89 -13.52
C PRO A 229 -7.49 -7.66 -14.24
N GLU A 230 -7.89 -6.47 -13.79
CA GLU A 230 -7.61 -5.17 -14.40
C GLU A 230 -6.11 -4.85 -14.38
N HIS A 231 -5.41 -5.21 -13.30
CA HIS A 231 -3.99 -4.91 -13.14
C HIS A 231 -3.07 -6.12 -13.38
N LEU A 232 -3.60 -7.27 -13.84
CA LEU A 232 -2.81 -8.48 -14.05
C LEU A 232 -1.60 -8.26 -14.98
N ASN A 233 -1.77 -7.49 -16.06
CA ASN A 233 -0.66 -7.15 -16.96
C ASN A 233 0.45 -6.37 -16.24
N HIS A 234 0.07 -5.48 -15.33
CA HIS A 234 1.02 -4.69 -14.54
C HIS A 234 1.76 -5.57 -13.53
N CYS A 235 1.04 -6.44 -12.82
CA CYS A 235 1.62 -7.45 -11.93
C CYS A 235 2.66 -8.33 -12.65
N VAL A 236 2.40 -8.72 -13.90
CA VAL A 236 3.34 -9.51 -14.72
C VAL A 236 4.59 -8.71 -15.08
N SER A 237 4.42 -7.46 -15.52
CA SER A 237 5.54 -6.57 -15.89
C SER A 237 6.43 -6.31 -14.68
N LEU A 238 5.85 -5.94 -13.54
CA LEU A 238 6.58 -5.74 -12.29
C LEU A 238 7.29 -7.02 -11.86
N THR A 239 6.61 -8.18 -11.89
CA THR A 239 7.27 -9.46 -11.55
C THR A 239 8.50 -9.74 -12.43
N GLN A 240 8.52 -9.29 -13.69
CA GLN A 240 9.70 -9.42 -14.56
C GLN A 240 10.79 -8.41 -14.20
N GLU A 241 10.43 -7.18 -13.88
CA GLU A 241 11.32 -6.12 -13.44
C GLU A 241 12.04 -6.49 -12.13
N PHE A 242 11.30 -6.97 -11.13
CA PHE A 242 11.83 -7.40 -9.84
C PHE A 242 12.79 -8.59 -9.96
N ARG A 243 12.56 -9.51 -10.92
CA ARG A 243 13.50 -10.60 -11.22
C ARG A 243 14.78 -10.13 -11.90
N GLY A 244 14.78 -8.94 -12.49
CA GLY A 244 15.96 -8.30 -13.05
C GLY A 244 16.84 -7.61 -12.00
N LEU A 245 16.34 -7.43 -10.78
CA LEU A 245 17.12 -6.92 -9.64
C LEU A 245 18.07 -8.00 -9.10
N SER A 246 19.17 -7.57 -8.46
CA SER A 246 20.25 -8.48 -8.05
C SER A 246 19.78 -9.63 -7.13
N ASP A 247 20.42 -10.80 -7.25
CA ASP A 247 20.08 -12.02 -6.48
C ASP A 247 20.18 -11.84 -4.95
N THR A 248 20.86 -10.79 -4.48
CA THR A 248 20.95 -10.44 -3.05
C THR A 248 19.76 -9.62 -2.55
N HIS A 249 18.85 -9.23 -3.45
CA HIS A 249 17.73 -8.37 -3.11
C HIS A 249 16.56 -9.16 -2.48
N SER A 250 16.01 -8.63 -1.39
CA SER A 250 14.88 -9.21 -0.62
C SER A 250 13.59 -9.51 -1.42
N ASN A 251 13.43 -8.96 -2.62
CA ASN A 251 12.27 -9.15 -3.50
C ASN A 251 12.62 -9.82 -4.83
N HIS A 252 13.82 -10.39 -4.96
CA HIS A 252 14.26 -11.11 -6.16
C HIS A 252 13.41 -12.38 -6.41
N GLU A 253 12.85 -12.98 -5.36
CA GLU A 253 11.96 -14.13 -5.49
C GLU A 253 10.53 -13.72 -5.90
N ASP A 254 9.94 -14.43 -6.87
CA ASP A 254 8.53 -14.30 -7.27
C ASP A 254 7.60 -14.82 -6.15
N LYS A 255 7.47 -14.01 -5.09
CA LYS A 255 6.62 -14.31 -3.93
C LYS A 255 5.14 -14.36 -4.30
N LEU A 256 4.72 -13.63 -5.33
CA LEU A 256 3.33 -13.51 -5.75
C LEU A 256 2.87 -14.68 -6.65
N GLN A 257 3.79 -15.35 -7.34
CA GLN A 257 3.51 -16.45 -8.28
C GLN A 257 2.52 -16.07 -9.39
N VAL A 258 2.63 -14.85 -9.94
CA VAL A 258 1.65 -14.27 -10.90
C VAL A 258 1.39 -15.18 -12.10
N LYS A 259 2.41 -15.90 -12.58
CA LYS A 259 2.28 -16.84 -13.71
C LYS A 259 1.37 -18.03 -13.37
N ASN A 260 1.48 -18.57 -12.14
CA ASN A 260 0.61 -19.65 -11.68
C ASN A 260 -0.82 -19.15 -11.51
N ILE A 261 -1.00 -17.95 -10.93
CA ILE A 261 -2.31 -17.30 -10.77
C ILE A 261 -3.00 -17.21 -12.13
N MET A 262 -2.31 -16.66 -13.13
CA MET A 262 -2.84 -16.50 -14.48
C MET A 262 -3.20 -17.84 -15.13
N TYR A 263 -2.29 -18.82 -15.06
CA TYR A 263 -2.53 -20.15 -15.64
C TYR A 263 -3.79 -20.80 -15.05
N HIS A 264 -3.91 -20.77 -13.72
CA HIS A 264 -5.04 -21.40 -13.04
C HIS A 264 -6.35 -20.61 -13.22
N ALA A 265 -6.31 -19.28 -13.28
CA ALA A 265 -7.47 -18.47 -13.59
C ALA A 265 -8.03 -18.76 -15.00
N VAL A 266 -7.14 -18.90 -16.01
CA VAL A 266 -7.54 -19.27 -17.38
C VAL A 266 -8.06 -20.70 -17.43
N LYS A 267 -7.35 -21.65 -16.79
CA LYS A 267 -7.77 -23.06 -16.74
C LYS A 267 -9.17 -23.21 -16.14
N ASP A 268 -9.43 -22.53 -15.03
CA ASP A 268 -10.72 -22.56 -14.34
C ASP A 268 -11.82 -21.94 -15.23
N SER A 269 -11.53 -20.80 -15.86
CA SER A 269 -12.46 -20.17 -16.81
C SER A 269 -12.80 -21.08 -18.01
N MET A 270 -11.80 -21.79 -18.54
CA MET A 270 -12.02 -22.76 -19.62
C MET A 270 -12.86 -23.95 -19.17
N ALA A 271 -12.64 -24.48 -17.96
CA ALA A 271 -13.42 -25.59 -17.42
C ALA A 271 -14.90 -25.21 -17.27
N VAL A 272 -15.19 -24.02 -16.73
CA VAL A 272 -16.57 -23.51 -16.60
C VAL A 272 -17.25 -23.37 -17.96
N LEU A 273 -16.54 -22.87 -18.98
CA LEU A 273 -17.07 -22.72 -20.33
C LEU A 273 -17.34 -24.08 -21.00
N GLN A 274 -16.49 -25.08 -20.76
CA GLN A 274 -16.67 -26.44 -21.29
C GLN A 274 -17.84 -27.17 -20.63
N GLU A 275 -18.06 -26.98 -19.32
CA GLU A 275 -19.22 -27.55 -18.61
C GLU A 275 -20.57 -26.96 -19.04
N HIS A 276 -20.55 -25.79 -19.70
CA HIS A 276 -21.75 -25.11 -20.20
C HIS A 276 -21.90 -25.22 -21.73
N ASP A 277 -21.16 -26.12 -22.38
CA ASP A 277 -21.31 -26.37 -23.81
C ASP A 277 -22.60 -27.18 -24.04
N PRO A 278 -23.65 -26.60 -24.66
CA PRO A 278 -24.94 -27.27 -24.83
C PRO A 278 -24.91 -28.44 -25.83
N ASP A 279 -23.78 -28.65 -26.51
CA ASP A 279 -23.60 -29.71 -27.51
C ASP A 279 -23.19 -31.07 -26.88
N ASP A 280 -23.02 -31.16 -25.55
CA ASP A 280 -22.68 -32.41 -24.83
C ASP A 280 -23.90 -33.13 -24.19
N ASP A 281 -25.13 -32.64 -24.42
CA ASP A 281 -26.40 -33.21 -23.89
C ASP A 281 -27.18 -34.09 -24.90
N ASP A 282 -26.56 -34.51 -26.02
CA ASP A 282 -27.16 -35.40 -27.05
C ASP A 282 -26.90 -36.92 -26.83
#